data_AF-A0A974HAU7-F1
#
_entry.id   AF-A0A974HAU7-F1
#
_cell.length_a   1.000
_cell.length_b   1.000
_cell.length_c   1.000
_cell.angle_alpha   90.00
_cell.angle_beta   90.00
_cell.angle_gamma   90.00
#
_symmetry.space_group_name_H-M   'P 1'
#
loop_
_entity.id
_entity.type
_entity.pdbx_description
1 polymer ?
#
loop_
_entity_poly.entity_id
_entity_poly.type
_entity_poly.pdbx_seq_one_letter_code
_entity_poly.pdbx_strand_id
1 'polypeptide(L)'
;EDKQDNEEQAEEVPLKKMSVKKSKKVKAPEAEIMKHKQRPKWMQRWKQFWSAPVTSFFGNVVMYFAFLFLFSYVLLLEFKMPPPDGPANSELILYFWVFTMVCEEIRQSFFVGTMPVAQKVKQYLQDSWNHVDIIALCLFIIGVICRMFNESFEAGRTILCFDFMVFTLRLIHIFAVNKQLGPKIIIVRKMMKDVFFFLFFLGVWLIAYGVATEGLLHPNDMRLSWIFRRVFYRPYLQIFGQIPQEEFD
;
A
#
# COMPACT_ATOMS: atom_id res chain seq x y z
N GLU A 1 86.81 -31.32 34.86
CA GLU A 1 85.58 -30.59 35.22
C GLU A 1 85.93 -29.10 35.13
N ASP A 2 85.34 -28.23 34.31
CA ASP A 2 84.37 -28.36 33.22
C ASP A 2 84.47 -27.04 32.39
N LYS A 3 84.60 -27.17 31.06
CA LYS A 3 84.08 -26.38 29.91
C LYS A 3 84.07 -24.83 29.92
N GLN A 4 84.80 -24.14 29.03
CA GLN A 4 84.57 -23.84 27.58
C GLN A 4 83.59 -22.65 27.36
N ASP A 5 83.76 -21.69 26.43
CA ASP A 5 84.61 -21.55 25.25
C ASP A 5 84.70 -20.08 24.75
N ASN A 6 85.74 -19.87 23.93
CA ASN A 6 86.24 -18.69 23.20
C ASN A 6 85.26 -17.91 22.31
N GLU A 7 85.59 -16.63 22.06
CA GLU A 7 85.39 -16.00 20.74
C GLU A 7 86.55 -15.04 20.40
N GLU A 8 86.97 -15.10 19.13
CA GLU A 8 88.29 -14.73 18.58
C GLU A 8 88.18 -13.50 17.64
N GLN A 9 89.33 -12.87 17.37
CA GLN A 9 89.52 -11.51 16.85
C GLN A 9 89.38 -11.32 15.32
N ALA A 10 88.89 -10.12 14.97
CA ALA A 10 89.31 -9.13 13.94
C ALA A 10 89.80 -9.51 12.51
N GLU A 11 89.18 -8.82 11.53
CA GLU A 11 89.61 -8.27 10.19
C GLU A 11 90.42 -9.16 9.21
N GLU A 12 90.10 -9.27 7.91
CA GLU A 12 90.22 -8.21 6.87
C GLU A 12 89.64 -8.66 5.48
N VAL A 13 89.63 -7.73 4.50
CA VAL A 13 89.60 -7.86 3.00
C VAL A 13 88.30 -7.49 2.22
N PRO A 14 88.38 -6.56 1.22
CA PRO A 14 87.23 -6.02 0.48
C PRO A 14 87.00 -6.56 -0.97
N LEU A 15 85.80 -6.23 -1.48
CA LEU A 15 85.36 -6.09 -2.89
C LEU A 15 85.21 -7.35 -3.78
N LYS A 16 83.95 -7.74 -4.04
CA LYS A 16 83.56 -8.48 -5.25
C LYS A 16 82.42 -7.76 -5.98
N LYS A 17 82.74 -7.23 -7.17
CA LYS A 17 81.79 -6.68 -8.14
C LYS A 17 80.89 -7.81 -8.68
N MET A 18 79.57 -7.61 -8.73
CA MET A 18 78.73 -8.24 -9.75
C MET A 18 77.38 -7.52 -9.91
N SER A 19 77.30 -6.74 -10.99
CA SER A 19 76.14 -6.47 -11.86
C SER A 19 74.73 -6.55 -11.23
N VAL A 20 74.14 -5.41 -10.90
CA VAL A 20 72.68 -5.27 -10.78
C VAL A 20 72.12 -4.69 -12.08
N LYS A 21 71.29 -5.51 -12.74
CA LYS A 21 70.52 -5.20 -13.96
C LYS A 21 69.79 -3.87 -13.86
N LYS A 22 69.83 -3.07 -14.94
CA LYS A 22 68.86 -1.99 -15.21
C LYS A 22 67.43 -2.54 -15.09
N SER A 23 66.74 -2.21 -14.01
CA SER A 23 65.29 -2.41 -13.92
C SER A 23 64.61 -1.39 -14.82
N LYS A 24 63.96 -1.87 -15.89
CA LYS A 24 63.05 -1.04 -16.70
C LYS A 24 61.98 -0.49 -15.77
N LYS A 25 61.97 0.83 -15.60
CA LYS A 25 60.89 1.55 -14.91
C LYS A 25 59.64 1.45 -15.80
N VAL A 26 58.84 0.39 -15.59
CA VAL A 26 57.52 0.27 -16.18
C VAL A 26 56.69 1.42 -15.61
N LYS A 27 56.37 2.41 -16.43
CA LYS A 27 55.35 3.42 -16.09
C LYS A 27 54.05 2.66 -15.87
N ALA A 28 53.54 2.69 -14.63
CA ALA A 28 52.16 2.32 -14.36
C ALA A 28 51.25 3.17 -15.28
N PRO A 29 50.22 2.60 -15.91
CA PRO A 29 49.26 3.40 -16.64
C PRO A 29 48.64 4.38 -15.65
N GLU A 30 48.77 5.67 -15.96
CA GLU A 30 48.11 6.75 -15.24
C GLU A 30 46.65 6.35 -15.05
N ALA A 31 46.20 6.34 -13.79
CA ALA A 31 44.80 6.25 -13.47
C ALA A 31 44.10 7.35 -14.28
N GLU A 32 43.34 6.95 -15.30
CA GLU A 32 42.40 7.83 -15.95
C GLU A 32 41.51 8.38 -14.84
N ILE A 33 41.78 9.63 -14.45
CA ILE A 33 40.90 10.42 -13.62
C ILE A 33 39.61 10.49 -14.44
N MET A 34 38.67 9.59 -14.13
CA MET A 34 37.31 9.67 -14.60
C MET A 34 36.86 11.09 -14.30
N LYS A 35 36.86 11.96 -15.32
CA LYS A 35 36.29 13.29 -15.25
C LYS A 35 34.84 13.08 -14.85
N HIS A 36 34.56 13.26 -13.56
CA HIS A 36 33.22 13.23 -13.04
C HIS A 36 32.51 14.39 -13.72
N LYS A 37 31.83 14.11 -14.84
CA LYS A 37 31.14 15.08 -15.68
C LYS A 37 30.25 15.88 -14.74
N GLN A 38 30.66 17.11 -14.43
CA GLN A 38 29.97 17.94 -13.45
C GLN A 38 28.58 18.17 -14.03
N ARG A 39 27.58 17.47 -13.46
CA ARG A 39 26.20 17.63 -13.88
C ARG A 39 25.86 19.11 -13.67
N PRO A 40 25.24 19.78 -14.65
CA PRO A 40 25.02 21.22 -14.56
C PRO A 40 24.18 21.53 -13.32
N LYS A 41 24.50 22.62 -12.61
CA LYS A 41 24.00 22.92 -11.24
C LYS A 41 22.45 22.89 -11.14
N TRP A 42 21.74 23.29 -12.19
CA TRP A 42 20.27 23.21 -12.28
C TRP A 42 19.74 21.76 -12.24
N MET A 43 20.38 20.82 -12.96
CA MET A 43 19.99 19.40 -12.98
C MET A 43 20.22 18.74 -11.62
N GLN A 44 21.28 19.17 -10.90
CA GLN A 44 21.54 18.72 -9.53
C GLN A 44 20.46 19.23 -8.57
N ARG A 45 20.09 20.52 -8.64
CA ARG A 45 19.02 21.11 -7.83
C ARG A 45 17.65 20.50 -8.14
N TRP A 46 17.35 20.25 -9.41
CA TRP A 46 16.12 19.56 -9.83
C TRP A 46 16.05 18.15 -9.27
N LYS A 47 17.14 17.38 -9.38
CA LYS A 47 17.22 16.04 -8.78
C LYS A 47 17.03 16.10 -7.26
N GLN A 48 17.69 17.05 -6.58
CA GLN A 48 17.57 17.23 -5.13
C GLN A 48 16.14 17.56 -4.71
N PHE A 49 15.43 18.41 -5.47
CA PHE A 49 14.04 18.77 -5.20
C PHE A 49 13.09 17.56 -5.27
N TRP A 50 13.17 16.76 -6.33
CA TRP A 50 12.35 15.56 -6.49
C TRP A 50 12.74 14.40 -5.57
N SER A 51 14.00 14.37 -5.12
CA SER A 51 14.48 13.40 -4.13
C SER A 51 14.11 13.79 -2.69
N ALA A 52 13.56 14.98 -2.47
CA ALA A 52 13.15 15.41 -1.14
C ALA A 52 11.89 14.65 -0.69
N PRO A 53 11.84 14.09 0.53
CA PRO A 53 10.78 13.19 0.97
C PRO A 53 9.39 13.85 0.98
N VAL A 54 9.31 15.15 1.24
CA VAL A 54 8.05 15.91 1.21
C VAL A 54 7.50 16.01 -0.22
N THR A 55 8.37 16.29 -1.19
CA THR A 55 7.99 16.35 -2.62
C THR A 55 7.54 14.98 -3.11
N SER A 56 8.26 13.92 -2.74
CA SER A 56 7.89 12.54 -3.10
C SER A 56 6.54 12.14 -2.49
N PHE A 57 6.29 12.51 -1.23
CA PHE A 57 5.01 12.27 -0.57
C PHE A 57 3.86 13.01 -1.26
N PHE A 58 4.02 14.31 -1.52
CA PHE A 58 3.00 15.10 -2.21
C PHE A 58 2.74 14.57 -3.63
N GLY A 59 3.80 14.20 -4.35
CA GLY A 59 3.69 13.55 -5.66
C GLY A 59 2.89 12.25 -5.59
N ASN A 60 3.16 11.39 -4.60
CA ASN A 60 2.39 10.16 -4.38
C ASN A 60 0.91 10.46 -4.11
N VAL A 61 0.60 11.47 -3.28
CA VAL A 61 -0.80 11.87 -3.01
C VAL A 61 -1.51 12.34 -4.28
N VAL A 62 -0.89 13.24 -5.05
CA VAL A 62 -1.48 13.76 -6.29
C VAL A 62 -1.68 12.65 -7.31
N MET A 63 -0.68 11.78 -7.49
CA MET A 63 -0.79 10.61 -8.37
C MET A 63 -1.87 9.63 -7.91
N TYR A 64 -2.04 9.45 -6.60
CA TYR A 64 -3.09 8.60 -6.06
C TYR A 64 -4.49 9.17 -6.30
N PHE A 65 -4.68 10.49 -6.15
CA PHE A 65 -5.94 11.13 -6.54
C PHE A 65 -6.22 11.03 -8.03
N ALA A 66 -5.19 11.18 -8.87
CA ALA A 66 -5.33 10.98 -10.32
C ALA A 66 -5.74 9.53 -10.65
N PHE A 67 -5.17 8.54 -9.95
CA PHE A 67 -5.58 7.13 -10.03
C PHE A 67 -7.05 6.94 -9.64
N LEU A 68 -7.49 7.48 -8.49
CA LEU A 68 -8.89 7.38 -8.05
C LEU A 68 -9.84 8.07 -9.04
N PHE A 69 -9.45 9.22 -9.57
CA PHE A 69 -10.23 9.92 -10.59
C PHE A 69 -10.37 9.07 -11.84
N LEU A 70 -9.26 8.52 -12.36
CA LEU A 70 -9.28 7.61 -13.51
C LEU A 70 -10.14 6.37 -13.23
N PHE A 71 -10.03 5.76 -12.06
CA PHE A 71 -10.84 4.61 -11.68
C PHE A 71 -12.33 4.99 -11.66
N SER A 72 -12.70 6.09 -11.01
CA SER A 72 -14.09 6.57 -11.01
C SER A 72 -14.60 6.89 -12.42
N TYR A 73 -13.76 7.46 -13.28
CA TYR A 73 -14.08 7.77 -14.68
C TYR A 73 -14.36 6.49 -15.48
N VAL A 74 -13.50 5.47 -15.32
CA VAL A 74 -13.70 4.15 -15.95
C VAL A 74 -15.01 3.53 -15.47
N LEU A 75 -15.27 3.50 -14.16
CA LEU A 75 -16.49 2.89 -13.61
C LEU A 75 -17.78 3.60 -14.03
N LEU A 76 -17.78 4.93 -14.04
CA LEU A 76 -18.99 5.74 -14.26
C LEU A 76 -19.28 6.00 -15.74
N LEU A 77 -18.25 6.22 -16.57
CA LEU A 77 -18.42 6.73 -17.93
C LEU A 77 -17.99 5.74 -19.01
N GLU A 78 -16.94 4.95 -18.76
CA GLU A 78 -16.31 4.13 -19.81
C GLU A 78 -16.34 2.62 -19.56
N PHE A 79 -17.16 2.16 -18.62
CA PHE A 79 -17.33 0.73 -18.34
C PHE A 79 -18.21 0.08 -19.41
N LYS A 80 -17.61 -0.16 -20.58
CA LYS A 80 -18.25 -0.80 -21.73
C LYS A 80 -18.44 -2.29 -21.51
N MET A 81 -19.49 -2.81 -22.15
CA MET A 81 -19.86 -4.23 -22.15
C MET A 81 -18.71 -5.11 -22.67
N PRO A 82 -18.68 -6.40 -22.33
CA PRO A 82 -17.62 -7.32 -22.75
C PRO A 82 -17.60 -7.51 -24.28
N PRO A 83 -16.60 -8.22 -24.84
CA PRO A 83 -16.33 -8.29 -26.28
C PRO A 83 -17.59 -8.47 -27.15
N PRO A 84 -17.70 -7.77 -28.29
CA PRO A 84 -16.58 -7.43 -29.19
C PRO A 84 -15.90 -6.06 -28.99
N ASP A 85 -16.47 -5.13 -28.21
CA ASP A 85 -15.94 -3.75 -28.08
C ASP A 85 -14.66 -3.63 -27.24
N GLY A 86 -14.31 -4.68 -26.48
CA GLY A 86 -13.08 -4.74 -25.68
C GLY A 86 -13.04 -3.72 -24.52
N PRO A 87 -11.96 -3.71 -23.71
CA PRO A 87 -11.75 -2.67 -22.70
C PRO A 87 -11.44 -1.32 -23.35
N ALA A 88 -11.94 -0.24 -22.75
CA ALA A 88 -11.62 1.11 -23.20
C ALA A 88 -10.12 1.41 -22.98
N ASN A 89 -9.55 2.36 -23.74
CA ASN A 89 -8.15 2.75 -23.57
C ASN A 89 -7.85 3.26 -22.14
N SER A 90 -8.80 3.96 -21.52
CA SER A 90 -8.71 4.40 -20.12
C SER A 90 -8.67 3.24 -19.12
N GLU A 91 -9.41 2.18 -19.39
CA GLU A 91 -9.45 0.95 -18.60
C GLU A 91 -8.13 0.19 -18.72
N LEU A 92 -7.53 0.16 -19.91
CA LEU A 92 -6.18 -0.39 -20.08
C LEU A 92 -5.13 0.41 -19.29
N ILE A 93 -5.24 1.74 -19.27
CA ILE A 93 -4.36 2.60 -18.44
C ILE A 93 -4.58 2.28 -16.96
N LEU A 94 -5.82 2.08 -16.52
CA LEU A 94 -6.14 1.68 -15.15
C LEU A 94 -5.50 0.34 -14.79
N TYR A 95 -5.59 -0.67 -15.66
CA TYR A 95 -4.98 -1.99 -15.44
C TYR A 95 -3.47 -1.89 -15.33
N PHE A 96 -2.84 -1.12 -16.21
CA PHE A 96 -1.42 -0.84 -16.14
C PHE A 96 -1.05 -0.13 -14.83
N TRP A 97 -1.86 0.82 -14.38
CA TRP A 97 -1.65 1.52 -13.11
C TRP A 97 -1.73 0.57 -11.91
N VAL A 98 -2.75 -0.28 -11.84
CA VAL A 98 -2.87 -1.28 -10.76
C VAL A 98 -1.69 -2.26 -10.81
N PHE A 99 -1.24 -2.65 -12.00
CA PHE A 99 -0.01 -3.44 -12.13
C PHE A 99 1.21 -2.73 -11.52
N THR A 100 1.39 -1.42 -11.74
CA THR A 100 2.47 -0.68 -11.07
C THR A 100 2.33 -0.65 -9.55
N MET A 101 1.11 -0.61 -9.00
CA MET A 101 0.86 -0.72 -7.56
C MET A 101 1.25 -2.09 -7.02
N VAL A 102 0.92 -3.18 -7.74
CA VAL A 102 1.34 -4.54 -7.39
C VAL A 102 2.86 -4.64 -7.35
N CYS A 103 3.56 -4.06 -8.34
CA CYS A 103 5.02 -4.02 -8.34
C CYS A 103 5.58 -3.26 -7.13
N GLU A 104 4.96 -2.15 -6.73
CA GLU A 104 5.36 -1.41 -5.54
C GLU A 104 5.16 -2.22 -4.25
N GLU A 105 4.06 -2.96 -4.11
CA GLU A 105 3.83 -3.83 -2.95
C GLU A 105 4.83 -4.98 -2.88
N ILE A 106 5.13 -5.61 -4.02
CA ILE A 106 6.18 -6.62 -4.13
C ILE A 106 7.53 -6.01 -3.73
N ARG A 107 7.87 -4.83 -4.26
CA ARG A 107 9.12 -4.15 -3.93
C ARG A 107 9.22 -3.88 -2.42
N GLN A 108 8.16 -3.39 -1.80
CA GLN A 108 8.12 -3.15 -0.35
C GLN A 108 8.26 -4.45 0.46
N SER A 109 7.61 -5.52 0.02
CA SER A 109 7.66 -6.84 0.68
C SER A 109 9.07 -7.46 0.70
N PHE A 110 9.85 -7.32 -0.38
CA PHE A 110 11.15 -7.98 -0.52
C PHE A 110 12.36 -7.11 -0.11
N PHE A 111 12.33 -5.81 -0.41
CA PHE A 111 13.52 -4.94 -0.34
C PHE A 111 13.73 -4.20 0.98
N VAL A 112 12.83 -4.32 1.95
CA VAL A 112 13.00 -3.66 3.27
C VAL A 112 13.80 -4.56 4.21
N GLY A 113 15.09 -4.26 4.40
CA GLY A 113 15.96 -4.84 5.45
C GLY A 113 16.80 -6.05 5.06
N THR A 114 17.68 -6.50 5.97
CA THR A 114 18.64 -7.62 5.78
C THR A 114 18.13 -8.98 6.28
N MET A 115 16.89 -9.04 6.78
CA MET A 115 16.34 -10.26 7.39
C MET A 115 15.99 -11.37 6.38
N PRO A 116 15.92 -12.64 6.82
CA PRO A 116 15.44 -13.74 5.99
C PRO A 116 14.04 -13.47 5.43
N VAL A 117 13.80 -13.85 4.17
CA VAL A 117 12.56 -13.57 3.43
C VAL A 117 11.30 -14.05 4.18
N ALA A 118 11.36 -15.24 4.80
CA ALA A 118 10.23 -15.79 5.55
C ALA A 118 9.81 -14.93 6.75
N GLN A 119 10.78 -14.35 7.47
CA GLN A 119 10.49 -13.45 8.60
C GLN A 119 9.95 -12.10 8.13
N LYS A 120 10.43 -11.60 6.99
CA LYS A 120 9.92 -10.36 6.37
C LYS A 120 8.47 -10.49 5.95
N VAL A 121 8.11 -11.58 5.26
CA VAL A 121 6.71 -11.84 4.85
C VAL A 121 5.82 -11.94 6.08
N LYS A 122 6.29 -12.62 7.14
CA LYS A 122 5.54 -12.69 8.41
C LYS A 122 5.31 -11.31 9.03
N GLN A 123 6.31 -10.44 9.03
CA GLN A 123 6.17 -9.08 9.56
C GLN A 123 5.25 -8.20 8.69
N TYR A 124 5.34 -8.33 7.37
CA TYR A 124 4.47 -7.64 6.41
C TYR A 124 3.01 -8.05 6.61
N LEU A 125 2.75 -9.34 6.77
CA LEU A 125 1.43 -9.89 7.08
C LEU A 125 0.95 -9.61 8.51
N GLN A 126 1.71 -8.91 9.36
CA GLN A 126 1.20 -8.48 10.67
C GLN A 126 0.58 -7.08 10.62
N ASP A 127 0.88 -6.28 9.60
CA ASP A 127 0.29 -4.96 9.46
C ASP A 127 -1.14 -5.07 8.94
N SER A 128 -2.10 -4.51 9.68
CA SER A 128 -3.52 -4.50 9.28
C SER A 128 -3.75 -3.73 7.98
N TRP A 129 -2.94 -2.70 7.70
CA TRP A 129 -3.06 -1.94 6.46
C TRP A 129 -2.67 -2.76 5.24
N ASN A 130 -1.64 -3.57 5.41
CA ASN A 130 -1.20 -4.44 4.35
C ASN A 130 -2.24 -5.52 4.00
N HIS A 131 -2.98 -6.04 4.98
CA HIS A 131 -4.11 -6.92 4.68
C HIS A 131 -5.16 -6.23 3.81
N VAL A 132 -5.47 -4.96 4.08
CA VAL A 132 -6.42 -4.18 3.27
C VAL A 132 -5.89 -4.02 1.84
N ASP A 133 -4.60 -3.77 1.67
CA ASP A 133 -3.97 -3.63 0.36
C ASP A 133 -4.00 -4.95 -0.44
N ILE A 134 -3.74 -6.10 0.20
CA ILE A 134 -3.87 -7.42 -0.42
C ILE A 134 -5.33 -7.70 -0.80
N ILE A 135 -6.29 -7.39 0.08
CA ILE A 135 -7.72 -7.58 -0.19
C ILE A 135 -8.16 -6.72 -1.39
N ALA A 136 -7.72 -5.47 -1.48
CA ALA A 136 -8.01 -4.60 -2.63
C ALA A 136 -7.46 -5.21 -3.93
N LEU A 137 -6.20 -5.66 -3.94
CA LEU A 137 -5.63 -6.31 -5.13
C LEU A 137 -6.38 -7.58 -5.52
N CYS A 138 -6.79 -8.40 -4.55
CA CYS A 138 -7.60 -9.60 -4.82
C CYS A 138 -8.98 -9.25 -5.39
N LEU A 139 -9.68 -8.27 -4.81
CA LEU A 139 -10.99 -7.80 -5.28
C LEU A 139 -10.89 -7.23 -6.69
N PHE A 140 -9.85 -6.45 -6.99
CA PHE A 140 -9.61 -5.95 -8.34
C PHE A 140 -9.44 -7.08 -9.36
N ILE A 141 -8.60 -8.08 -9.06
CA ILE A 141 -8.38 -9.23 -9.95
C ILE A 141 -9.69 -9.98 -10.18
N ILE A 142 -10.45 -10.27 -9.12
CA ILE A 142 -11.75 -10.95 -9.24
C ILE A 142 -12.72 -10.12 -10.07
N GLY A 143 -12.80 -8.81 -9.83
CA GLY A 143 -13.66 -7.90 -10.59
C GLY A 143 -13.33 -7.87 -12.08
N VAL A 144 -12.04 -7.84 -12.44
CA VAL A 144 -11.56 -7.91 -13.83
C VAL A 144 -11.84 -9.28 -14.45
N ILE A 145 -11.68 -10.38 -13.70
CA ILE A 145 -12.03 -11.73 -14.20
C ILE A 145 -13.53 -11.82 -14.48
N CYS A 146 -14.39 -11.37 -13.56
CA CYS A 146 -15.84 -11.35 -13.75
C CYS A 146 -16.27 -10.48 -14.94
N ARG A 147 -15.57 -9.36 -15.18
CA ARG A 147 -15.80 -8.52 -16.35
C ARG A 147 -15.62 -9.28 -17.67
N MET A 148 -14.73 -10.28 -17.74
CA MET A 148 -14.47 -11.01 -19.00
C MET A 148 -15.65 -11.86 -19.48
N PHE A 149 -16.61 -12.18 -18.61
CA PHE A 149 -17.75 -13.03 -18.95
C PHE A 149 -19.05 -12.22 -18.98
N ASN A 150 -19.83 -12.37 -20.06
CA ASN A 150 -21.13 -11.68 -20.22
C ASN A 150 -22.09 -11.94 -19.05
N GLU A 151 -22.17 -13.18 -18.57
CA GLU A 151 -23.06 -13.58 -17.47
C GLU A 151 -22.69 -12.95 -16.12
N SER A 152 -21.43 -12.61 -15.89
CA SER A 152 -20.96 -12.03 -14.61
C SER A 152 -20.52 -10.57 -14.74
N PHE A 153 -20.86 -9.89 -15.85
CA PHE A 153 -20.46 -8.51 -16.09
C PHE A 153 -21.00 -7.53 -15.03
N GLU A 154 -22.29 -7.61 -14.70
CA GLU A 154 -22.89 -6.74 -13.67
C GLU A 154 -22.33 -7.04 -12.26
N ALA A 155 -22.02 -8.31 -11.99
CA ALA A 155 -21.33 -8.69 -10.77
C ALA A 155 -19.89 -8.13 -10.75
N GLY A 156 -19.17 -8.18 -11.87
CA GLY A 156 -17.84 -7.59 -12.03
C GLY A 156 -17.85 -6.08 -11.81
N ARG A 157 -18.81 -5.36 -12.38
CA ARG A 157 -19.02 -3.92 -12.10
C ARG A 157 -19.24 -3.68 -10.61
N THR A 158 -20.13 -4.44 -9.99
CA THR A 158 -20.45 -4.31 -8.56
C THR A 158 -19.22 -4.55 -7.68
N ILE A 159 -18.44 -5.59 -7.98
CA ILE A 159 -17.19 -5.92 -7.26
C ILE A 159 -16.18 -4.79 -7.42
N LEU A 160 -15.99 -4.25 -8.64
CA LEU A 160 -15.08 -3.14 -8.88
C LEU A 160 -15.55 -1.83 -8.21
N CYS A 161 -16.86 -1.62 -8.01
CA CYS A 161 -17.36 -0.50 -7.21
C CYS A 161 -17.00 -0.64 -5.73
N PHE A 162 -17.11 -1.85 -5.15
CA PHE A 162 -16.64 -2.10 -3.80
C PHE A 162 -15.12 -1.98 -3.69
N ASP A 163 -14.39 -2.45 -4.70
CA ASP A 163 -12.95 -2.31 -4.77
C ASP A 163 -12.51 -0.83 -4.78
N PHE A 164 -13.18 0.02 -5.58
CA PHE A 164 -12.97 1.47 -5.55
C PHE A 164 -13.16 2.09 -4.15
N MET A 165 -14.14 1.61 -3.37
CA MET A 165 -14.33 2.03 -1.99
C MET A 165 -13.12 1.64 -1.12
N VAL A 166 -12.59 0.43 -1.27
CA VAL A 166 -11.40 -0.03 -0.53
C VAL A 166 -10.16 0.78 -0.92
N PHE A 167 -9.92 1.01 -2.22
CA PHE A 167 -8.85 1.90 -2.68
C PHE A 167 -9.03 3.33 -2.11
N THR A 168 -10.26 3.85 -2.06
CA THR A 168 -10.48 5.18 -1.45
C THR A 168 -10.14 5.19 0.05
N LEU A 169 -10.46 4.13 0.80
CA LEU A 169 -10.07 4.02 2.21
C LEU A 169 -8.56 4.01 2.42
N ARG A 170 -7.77 3.56 1.44
CA ARG A 170 -6.30 3.60 1.49
C ARG A 170 -5.76 5.04 1.58
N LEU A 171 -6.51 6.06 1.15
CA LEU A 171 -6.16 7.47 1.40
C LEU A 171 -5.96 7.77 2.88
N ILE A 172 -6.70 7.10 3.77
CA ILE A 172 -6.55 7.27 5.22
C ILE A 172 -5.14 6.85 5.66
N HIS A 173 -4.61 5.76 5.11
CA HIS A 173 -3.25 5.31 5.39
C HIS A 173 -2.21 6.31 4.88
N ILE A 174 -2.38 6.81 3.65
CA ILE A 174 -1.49 7.82 3.04
C ILE A 174 -1.49 9.11 3.88
N PHE A 175 -2.67 9.61 4.27
CA PHE A 175 -2.79 10.82 5.07
C PHE A 175 -2.37 10.65 6.54
N ALA A 176 -2.25 9.42 7.04
CA ALA A 176 -1.75 9.16 8.39
C ALA A 176 -0.30 9.65 8.59
N VAL A 177 0.48 9.77 7.50
CA VAL A 177 1.85 10.29 7.51
C VAL A 177 1.89 11.82 7.68
N ASN A 178 0.79 12.53 7.38
CA ASN A 178 0.77 13.99 7.47
C ASN A 178 0.81 14.47 8.93
N LYS A 179 1.64 15.49 9.20
CA LYS A 179 1.89 16.02 10.57
C LYS A 179 0.62 16.51 11.28
N GLN A 180 -0.36 17.05 10.55
CA GLN A 180 -1.59 17.60 11.14
C GLN A 180 -2.75 16.60 11.18
N LEU A 181 -2.88 15.74 10.16
CA LEU A 181 -3.99 14.79 10.04
C LEU A 181 -3.70 13.44 10.70
N GLY A 182 -2.44 13.01 10.73
CA GLY A 182 -2.01 11.75 11.33
C GLY A 182 -2.48 11.56 12.77
N PRO A 183 -2.23 12.52 13.68
CA PRO A 183 -2.70 12.40 15.07
C PRO A 183 -4.22 12.25 15.18
N LYS A 184 -5.00 12.95 14.34
CA LYS A 184 -6.47 12.85 14.33
C LYS A 184 -6.94 11.46 13.88
N ILE A 185 -6.34 10.91 12.82
CA ILE A 185 -6.64 9.56 12.32
C ILE A 185 -6.34 8.50 13.39
N ILE A 186 -5.23 8.65 14.14
CA ILE A 186 -4.88 7.73 15.24
C ILE A 186 -5.91 7.79 16.37
N ILE A 187 -6.41 8.99 16.71
CA ILE A 187 -7.46 9.16 17.73
C ILE A 187 -8.75 8.45 17.29
N VAL A 188 -9.21 8.66 16.06
CA VAL A 188 -10.40 7.98 15.51
C VAL A 188 -10.26 6.46 15.59
N ARG A 189 -9.08 5.91 15.23
CA ARG A 189 -8.82 4.47 15.37
C ARG A 189 -8.98 3.98 16.81
N LYS A 190 -8.51 4.75 17.79
CA LYS A 190 -8.60 4.38 19.21
C LYS A 190 -10.05 4.39 19.71
N MET A 191 -10.88 5.28 19.17
CA MET A 191 -12.31 5.39 19.51
C MET A 191 -13.17 4.28 18.89
N MET A 192 -12.64 3.46 17.98
CA MET A 192 -13.41 2.37 17.38
C MET A 192 -13.92 1.36 18.41
N LYS A 193 -13.21 1.15 19.53
CA LYS A 193 -13.70 0.28 20.62
C LYS A 193 -15.00 0.80 21.23
N ASP A 194 -15.10 2.11 21.43
CA ASP A 194 -16.29 2.75 21.99
C ASP A 194 -17.46 2.68 20.99
N VAL A 195 -17.17 2.83 19.69
CA VAL A 195 -18.16 2.65 18.61
C VAL A 195 -18.72 1.23 18.60
N PHE A 196 -17.88 0.20 18.77
CA PHE A 196 -18.36 -1.19 18.84
C PHE A 196 -19.25 -1.44 20.06
N PHE A 197 -18.87 -0.90 21.23
CA PHE A 197 -19.70 -0.99 22.43
C PHE A 197 -21.05 -0.30 22.23
N PHE A 198 -21.04 0.92 21.66
CA PHE A 198 -22.26 1.64 21.31
C PHE A 198 -23.14 0.86 20.32
N LEU A 199 -22.55 0.32 19.24
CA LEU A 199 -23.29 -0.45 18.24
C LEU A 199 -23.90 -1.73 18.82
N PHE A 200 -23.24 -2.36 19.78
CA PHE A 200 -23.78 -3.52 20.50
C PHE A 200 -25.04 -3.16 21.28
N PHE A 201 -24.99 -2.12 22.13
CA PHE A 201 -26.17 -1.65 22.87
C PHE A 201 -27.28 -1.18 21.94
N LEU A 202 -26.91 -0.44 20.89
CA LEU A 202 -27.85 0.02 19.89
C LEU A 202 -28.54 -1.15 19.20
N GLY A 203 -27.80 -2.19 18.81
CA GLY A 203 -28.35 -3.38 18.17
C GLY A 203 -29.35 -4.13 19.07
N VAL A 204 -29.02 -4.33 20.36
CA VAL A 204 -29.93 -4.97 21.32
C VAL A 204 -31.23 -4.17 21.47
N TRP A 205 -31.12 -2.86 21.65
CA TRP A 205 -32.28 -1.97 21.78
C TRP A 205 -33.13 -1.97 20.51
N LEU A 206 -32.49 -1.84 19.35
CA LEU A 206 -33.12 -1.76 18.05
C LEU A 206 -33.90 -3.03 17.70
N ILE A 207 -33.35 -4.21 18.00
CA ILE A 207 -34.06 -5.48 17.84
C ILE A 207 -35.28 -5.55 18.76
N ALA A 208 -35.12 -5.23 20.04
CA ALA A 208 -36.23 -5.29 21.00
C ALA A 208 -37.39 -4.38 20.60
N TYR A 209 -37.09 -3.13 20.25
CA TYR A 209 -38.07 -2.16 19.80
C TYR A 209 -38.69 -2.55 18.45
N GLY A 210 -37.86 -2.95 17.47
CA GLY A 210 -38.32 -3.31 16.12
C GLY A 210 -39.25 -4.53 16.12
N VAL A 211 -38.92 -5.58 16.89
CA VAL A 211 -39.74 -6.79 17.00
C VAL A 211 -41.05 -6.49 17.74
N ALA A 212 -41.00 -5.72 18.83
CA ALA A 212 -42.22 -5.33 19.56
C ALA A 212 -43.16 -4.52 18.67
N THR A 213 -42.61 -3.57 17.91
CA THR A 213 -43.38 -2.70 17.00
C THR A 213 -44.01 -3.50 15.85
N GLU A 214 -43.24 -4.39 15.21
CA GLU A 214 -43.77 -5.25 14.13
C GLU A 214 -44.86 -6.20 14.65
N GLY A 215 -44.65 -6.80 15.83
CA GLY A 215 -45.63 -7.72 16.43
C GLY A 215 -46.95 -7.06 16.82
N LEU A 216 -46.93 -5.77 17.17
CA LEU A 216 -48.12 -5.00 17.55
C LEU A 216 -48.86 -4.42 16.32
N LEU A 217 -48.13 -3.83 15.37
CA LEU A 217 -48.73 -3.12 14.23
C LEU A 217 -49.10 -4.04 13.06
N HIS A 218 -48.34 -5.12 12.86
CA HIS A 218 -48.49 -5.97 11.68
C HIS A 218 -48.48 -7.48 12.03
N PRO A 219 -49.47 -7.98 12.80
CA PRO A 219 -49.49 -9.37 13.27
C PRO A 219 -49.62 -10.42 12.16
N ASN A 220 -50.05 -10.05 10.95
CA ASN A 220 -50.37 -10.99 9.87
C ASN A 220 -49.42 -10.92 8.65
N ASP A 221 -48.39 -10.05 8.64
CA ASP A 221 -47.47 -9.94 7.50
C ASP A 221 -46.31 -10.93 7.64
N MET A 222 -46.28 -11.97 6.80
CA MET A 222 -45.25 -13.05 6.83
C MET A 222 -44.09 -12.82 5.86
N ARG A 223 -44.02 -11.67 5.19
CA ARG A 223 -42.96 -11.38 4.22
C ARG A 223 -41.64 -11.06 4.92
N LEU A 224 -40.77 -12.05 5.06
CA LEU A 224 -39.47 -11.95 5.74
C LEU A 224 -38.65 -10.71 5.36
N SER A 225 -38.49 -10.40 4.06
CA SER A 225 -37.72 -9.23 3.61
C SER A 225 -38.28 -7.90 4.10
N TRP A 226 -39.61 -7.79 4.17
CA TRP A 226 -40.30 -6.61 4.69
C TRP A 226 -40.20 -6.53 6.22
N ILE A 227 -40.35 -7.66 6.90
CA ILE A 227 -40.14 -7.77 8.35
C ILE A 227 -38.72 -7.32 8.72
N PHE A 228 -37.69 -7.82 8.03
CA PHE A 228 -36.30 -7.38 8.29
C PHE A 228 -36.13 -5.87 8.08
N ARG A 229 -36.71 -5.31 7.03
CA ARG A 229 -36.66 -3.86 6.79
C ARG A 229 -37.37 -3.07 7.89
N ARG A 230 -38.53 -3.53 8.38
CA ARG A 230 -39.29 -2.85 9.43
C ARG A 230 -38.66 -2.99 10.80
N VAL A 231 -38.14 -4.17 11.15
CA VAL A 231 -37.49 -4.43 12.44
C VAL A 231 -36.15 -3.70 12.56
N PHE A 232 -35.35 -3.67 11.49
CA PHE A 232 -33.99 -3.12 11.58
C PHE A 232 -33.88 -1.71 11.01
N TYR A 233 -34.26 -1.53 9.75
CA TYR A 233 -33.95 -0.31 9.01
C TYR A 233 -34.82 0.88 9.46
N ARG A 234 -36.11 0.67 9.73
CA ARG A 234 -37.00 1.76 10.19
C ARG A 234 -36.60 2.34 11.56
N PRO A 235 -36.45 1.53 12.63
CA PRO A 235 -35.94 2.01 13.91
C PRO A 235 -34.57 2.67 13.82
N TYR A 236 -33.69 2.18 12.94
CA TYR A 236 -32.40 2.82 12.71
C TYR A 236 -32.55 4.26 12.18
N LEU A 237 -33.44 4.47 11.22
CA LEU A 237 -33.71 5.80 10.64
C LEU A 237 -34.34 6.79 11.63
N GLN A 238 -35.14 6.31 12.59
CA GLN A 238 -35.75 7.15 13.63
C GLN A 238 -34.68 7.85 14.50
N ILE A 239 -33.52 7.22 14.70
CA ILE A 239 -32.39 7.80 15.44
C ILE A 239 -31.84 9.05 14.73
N PHE A 240 -31.96 9.10 13.39
CA PHE A 240 -31.57 10.24 12.56
C PHE A 240 -32.72 11.26 12.35
N GLY A 241 -33.84 11.10 13.04
CA GLY A 241 -34.98 12.02 12.98
C GLY A 241 -35.96 11.76 11.83
N GLN A 242 -35.83 10.66 11.09
CA GLN A 242 -36.81 10.25 10.09
C GLN A 242 -37.92 9.42 10.74
N ILE A 243 -38.94 10.10 11.27
CA ILE A 243 -40.09 9.46 11.92
C ILE A 243 -41.29 9.50 10.96
N PRO A 244 -41.69 8.37 10.36
CA PRO A 244 -42.90 8.32 9.56
C PRO A 244 -44.11 8.36 10.50
N GLN A 245 -44.63 9.56 10.80
CA GLN A 245 -45.74 9.72 11.74
C GLN A 245 -47.05 9.06 11.25
N GLU A 246 -47.26 9.02 9.93
CA GLU A 246 -48.47 8.46 9.29
C GLU A 246 -48.66 6.95 9.48
N GLU A 247 -47.66 6.22 9.99
CA GLU A 247 -47.72 4.77 10.16
C GLU A 247 -47.98 4.33 11.61
N PHE A 248 -47.94 5.26 12.57
CA PHE A 248 -48.08 5.00 14.00
C PHE A 248 -49.35 5.59 14.65
N ASP A 249 -50.01 6.51 13.96
CA ASP A 249 -51.32 7.09 14.35
C ASP A 249 -52.49 6.25 13.79
#